data_AF-A0A645IJH0-F1
#
_entry.id   AF-A0A645IJH0-F1
#
_cell.length_a   1.000
_cell.length_b   1.000
_cell.length_c   1.000
_cell.angle_alpha   90.00
_cell.angle_beta   90.00
_cell.angle_gamma   90.00
#
_symmetry.space_group_name_H-M   'P 1'
#
loop_
_entity.id
_entity.type
_entity.pdbx_description
1 polymer ?
#
loop_
_entity_poly.entity_id
_entity_poly.type
_entity_poly.pdbx_seq_one_letter_code
_entity_poly.pdbx_strand_id
1 'polypeptide(L)' 'MGVYSDPSRIAAYPDGNIARIISAVYWVALHEAPVLHCSSESKQLCFLTVEQLAPLQVAETQLDILSDFVESLL' A
#
# COMPACT_ATOMS: atom_id res chain seq x y z
N MET A 1 -5.57 9.48 7.45
CA MET A 1 -6.68 9.18 6.51
C MET A 1 -6.58 10.19 5.38
N GLY A 2 -6.59 9.73 4.13
CA GLY A 2 -6.38 10.59 2.97
C GLY A 2 -6.91 9.96 1.69
N VAL A 3 -7.18 10.81 0.70
CA VAL A 3 -7.48 10.40 -0.67
C VAL A 3 -6.30 10.79 -1.54
N TYR A 4 -5.74 9.81 -2.25
CA TYR A 4 -4.59 9.99 -3.12
C TYR A 4 -5.06 9.85 -4.57
N SER A 5 -4.99 10.97 -5.31
CA SER A 5 -5.54 11.07 -6.67
C SER A 5 -4.72 11.91 -7.65
N ASP A 6 -3.84 12.80 -7.17
CA ASP A 6 -3.10 13.78 -7.99
C ASP A 6 -1.59 13.78 -7.71
N PRO A 7 -0.74 14.24 -8.66
CA PRO A 7 -1.09 14.64 -10.03
C PRO A 7 -1.12 13.47 -11.04
N SER A 8 -0.65 12.27 -10.67
CA SER A 8 -0.50 11.17 -11.63
C SER A 8 -0.35 9.81 -10.96
N ARG A 9 -1.47 9.20 -10.58
CA ARG A 9 -1.58 7.76 -10.27
C ARG A 9 -2.10 7.01 -11.48
N ILE A 10 -1.25 6.92 -12.50
CA ILE A 10 -1.57 6.24 -13.76
C ILE A 10 -0.66 5.03 -13.88
N ALA A 11 -1.26 3.84 -13.94
CA ALA A 11 -0.54 2.59 -14.16
C ALA A 11 -0.67 2.18 -15.63
N ALA A 12 0.46 1.98 -16.29
CA ALA A 12 0.52 1.36 -17.62
C ALA A 12 0.91 -0.11 -17.45
N TYR A 13 0.10 -1.01 -18.00
CA TYR A 13 0.29 -2.44 -17.91
C TYR A 13 0.93 -2.97 -19.21
N PRO A 14 1.68 -4.10 -19.15
CA PRO A 14 2.38 -4.65 -20.31
C PRO A 14 1.48 -5.03 -21.49
N ASP A 15 0.19 -5.26 -21.25
CA ASP A 15 -0.82 -5.54 -22.26
C ASP A 15 -1.32 -4.29 -23.01
N GLY A 16 -0.77 -3.11 -22.69
CA GLY A 16 -1.14 -1.83 -23.27
C GLY A 16 -2.29 -1.14 -22.55
N ASN A 17 -2.87 -1.75 -21.51
CA ASN A 17 -3.91 -1.11 -20.72
C ASN A 17 -3.33 0.02 -19.86
N ILE A 18 -4.08 1.11 -19.74
CA ILE A 18 -3.74 2.27 -18.90
C ILE A 18 -4.88 2.50 -17.92
N ALA A 19 -4.58 2.48 -16.63
CA ALA A 19 -5.56 2.72 -15.57
C ALA A 19 -5.20 3.99 -14.79
N ARG A 20 -6.22 4.82 -14.51
CA ARG A 20 -6.13 5.89 -13.52
C ARG A 20 -6.66 5.37 -12.19
N ILE A 21 -5.89 5.54 -11.12
CA ILE A 21 -6.17 4.98 -9.80
C ILE A 21 -6.45 6.12 -8.81
N ILE A 22 -7.53 5.98 -8.03
CA ILE A 22 -7.83 6.83 -6.88
C ILE A 22 -7.84 5.91 -5.66
N SER A 23 -7.10 6.27 -4.62
CA SER A 23 -6.97 5.44 -3.40
C SER A 23 -7.50 6.21 -2.19
N ALA A 24 -8.48 5.63 -1.49
CA ALA A 24 -8.91 6.10 -0.18
C ALA A 24 -8.25 5.25 0.91
N VAL A 25 -7.43 5.87 1.76
CA VAL A 25 -6.61 5.17 2.75
C VAL A 25 -7.17 5.35 4.15
N TYR A 26 -7.35 4.22 4.83
CA TYR A 26 -7.82 4.13 6.21
C TYR A 26 -6.77 3.44 7.07
N TRP A 27 -6.71 3.82 8.35
CA TRP A 27 -5.88 3.17 9.34
C TRP A 27 -6.75 2.47 10.37
N VAL A 28 -6.32 1.27 10.76
CA VAL A 28 -7.02 0.45 11.74
C VAL A 28 -5.98 -0.11 12.70
N ALA A 29 -6.20 0.11 13.99
CA ALA A 29 -5.46 -0.57 15.04
C ALA A 29 -6.21 -1.85 15.43
N LEU A 30 -5.50 -2.98 15.41
CA LEU A 30 -6.03 -4.26 15.87
C LEU A 30 -5.60 -4.49 17.32
N HIS A 31 -6.55 -4.89 18.16
CA HIS A 31 -6.30 -5.15 19.58
C HIS A 31 -5.57 -6.49 19.79
N GLU A 32 -5.75 -7.42 18.84
CA GLU A 32 -5.16 -8.75 18.86
C GLU A 32 -4.54 -9.05 17.48
N ALA A 33 -3.51 -9.89 17.45
CA ALA A 33 -2.89 -10.31 16.21
C ALA A 33 -3.86 -11.21 15.41
N PRO A 34 -4.20 -10.86 14.16
CA PRO A 34 -5.13 -11.67 13.37
C PRO A 34 -4.43 -12.89 12.78
N VAL A 35 -5.22 -13.90 12.42
CA VAL A 35 -4.75 -15.03 11.60
C VAL A 35 -4.68 -14.58 10.14
N LEU A 36 -3.53 -14.78 9.50
CA LEU A 36 -3.31 -14.42 8.11
C LEU A 36 -3.86 -15.49 7.17
N HIS A 37 -4.67 -15.07 6.20
CA HIS A 37 -5.21 -15.93 5.15
C HIS A 37 -4.90 -15.34 3.77
N CYS A 38 -4.11 -16.07 2.98
CA CYS A 38 -3.90 -15.74 1.58
C CYS A 38 -5.18 -16.00 0.76
N SER A 39 -5.45 -15.12 -0.21
CA SER A 39 -6.51 -15.34 -1.20
C SER A 39 -5.95 -16.06 -2.44
N SER A 40 -6.81 -16.36 -3.42
CA SER A 40 -6.36 -16.86 -4.73
C SER A 40 -5.48 -15.85 -5.48
N GLU A 41 -5.66 -14.56 -5.20
CA GLU A 41 -4.94 -13.45 -5.86
C GLU A 41 -3.67 -13.06 -5.10
N SER A 42 -3.68 -13.16 -3.77
CA SER A 42 -2.54 -12.79 -2.90
C SER A 42 -1.84 -14.04 -2.38
N LYS A 43 -0.71 -14.41 -3.01
CA LYS A 43 0.04 -15.63 -2.68
C LYS A 43 0.88 -15.52 -1.40
N GLN A 44 1.14 -14.31 -0.92
CA GLN A 44 1.95 -14.04 0.27
C GLN A 44 1.32 -12.91 1.08
N LEU A 45 1.38 -13.05 2.41
CA LEU A 45 0.88 -12.06 3.36
C LEU A 45 1.73 -12.14 4.64
N CYS A 46 2.19 -11.00 5.14
CA CYS A 46 2.97 -10.91 6.38
C CYS A 46 2.77 -9.55 7.05
N PHE A 47 3.06 -9.49 8.35
CA PHE A 47 3.26 -8.24 9.06
C PHE A 47 4.72 -7.80 8.97
N LEU A 48 4.93 -6.49 8.86
CA LEU A 48 6.25 -5.87 8.79
C LEU A 48 6.38 -4.82 9.90
N THR A 49 7.57 -4.70 10.47
CA THR A 49 7.93 -3.55 11.31
C THR A 49 8.27 -2.34 10.44
N VAL A 50 8.31 -1.15 11.03
CA VAL A 50 8.64 0.09 10.29
C VAL A 50 10.02 0.00 9.64
N GLU A 51 11.00 -0.59 10.33
CA GLU A 51 12.36 -0.78 9.81
C GLU A 51 12.40 -1.73 8.60
N GLN A 52 11.48 -2.70 8.56
CA GLN A 52 11.35 -3.64 7.45
C GLN A 52 10.66 -3.01 6.23
N LEU A 53 9.98 -1.86 6.37
CA LEU A 53 9.37 -1.15 5.25
C LEU A 53 10.40 -0.40 4.39
N ALA A 54 11.47 0.13 4.99
CA ALA A 54 12.47 0.95 4.30
C ALA A 54 13.11 0.28 3.06
N PRO A 55 13.50 -1.02 3.09
CA PRO A 55 14.06 -1.69 1.91
C PRO A 55 13.01 -2.30 0.97
N LEU A 56 11.71 -2.20 1.28
CA LEU A 56 10.68 -2.93 0.53
C LEU A 56 10.46 -2.30 -0.86
N GLN A 57 10.58 -3.12 -1.90
CA GLN A 57 10.20 -2.69 -3.24
C GLN A 57 8.67 -2.77 -3.38
N VAL A 58 8.01 -1.62 -3.41
CA VAL A 58 6.57 -1.49 -3.63
C VAL A 58 6.27 -0.86 -4.98
N ALA A 59 5.03 -0.99 -5.45
CA ALA A 59 4.56 -0.25 -6.61
C ALA A 59 4.65 1.26 -6.35
N GLU A 60 5.03 2.03 -7.37
CA GLU A 60 5.24 3.49 -7.27
C GLU A 60 4.03 4.22 -6.67
N THR A 61 2.81 3.76 -7.01
CA THR A 61 1.55 4.28 -6.45
C THR A 61 1.37 4.09 -4.94
N GLN A 62 2.25 3.37 -4.25
CA GLN A 62 2.17 3.16 -2.80
C GLN A 62 3.22 3.96 -2.02
N LEU A 63 4.19 4.57 -2.71
CA LEU A 63 5.35 5.20 -2.07
C LEU A 63 4.96 6.39 -1.19
N ASP A 64 4.18 7.32 -1.72
CA ASP A 64 3.63 8.47 -1.02
C ASP A 64 2.72 8.07 0.16
N ILE A 65 1.86 7.06 -0.01
CA ILE A 65 1.01 6.54 1.08
C ILE A 65 1.88 6.00 2.22
N LEU A 66 2.93 5.25 1.89
CA LEU A 66 3.83 4.68 2.88
C LEU A 66 4.69 5.75 3.56
N SER A 67 5.18 6.74 2.80
CA SER A 67 5.89 7.89 3.36
C SER A 67 5.02 8.63 4.37
N ASP A 68 3.79 9.00 4.01
CA ASP A 68 2.85 9.68 4.92
C ASP A 68 2.54 8.83 6.16
N PHE A 69 2.40 7.51 5.98
CA PHE A 69 2.18 6.59 7.11
C PHE A 69 3.38 6.57 8.06
N VAL A 70 4.60 6.40 7.55
CA VAL A 70 5.81 6.40 8.39
C VAL A 70 6.01 7.74 9.08
N GLU A 71 5.80 8.86 8.39
CA GLU A 71 5.85 10.20 8.98
C GLU A 71 4.83 10.37 10.11
N SER A 72 3.64 9.79 9.99
CA SER A 72 2.62 9.87 11.03
C SER A 72 2.90 9.07 12.30
N LEU A 73 3.89 8.16 12.26
CA LEU A 73 4.33 7.37 13.42
C LEU A 73 5.43 8.06 14.23
N LEU A 74 6.02 9.14 13.70
CA LEU A 74 7.05 9.96 14.34
C LEU A 74 6.42 11.13 15.11
#